data_AF-A0A970VJ72-F1
#
_entry.id   AF-A0A970VJ72-F1
#
_cell.length_a   1.000
_cell.length_b   1.000
_cell.length_c   1.000
_cell.angle_alpha   90.00
_cell.angle_beta   90.00
_cell.angle_gamma   90.00
#
_symmetry.space_group_name_H-M   'P 1'
#
loop_
_entity.id
_entity.type
_entity.pdbx_description
1 polymer ?
#
loop_
_entity_poly.entity_id
_entity_poly.type
_entity_poly.pdbx_seq_one_letter_code
_entity_poly.pdbx_strand_id
1 'polypeptide(L)'
;MSNASSSVLKARCDHMSVWLKVVFWGYLLYVAAMLGMWIWMLMQPEASFTINLLKVGDGQIGYGYFNEALKVNFARNSLMTNAMNSPKLIYMTCLICGIVQKSIVVAILWNVQNILRKIDKEDSPFMSINCKAISRIGALVMVHGLVRTALATTVLIIMGYSNGEILSGTDWLWGIIAGSIVICLSYIFEYGTALQTESDETL
;
A
#
# COMPACT_ATOMS: atom_id res chain seq x y z
N MET A 1 26.75 26.21 -18.24
CA MET A 1 26.52 24.75 -18.26
C MET A 1 25.30 24.29 -17.45
N SER A 2 24.65 25.13 -16.62
CA SER A 2 23.47 24.75 -15.82
C SER A 2 22.15 24.60 -16.60
N ASN A 3 21.96 25.32 -17.72
CA ASN A 3 20.70 25.27 -18.49
C ASN A 3 20.44 23.93 -19.21
N ALA A 4 21.48 23.16 -19.52
CA ALA A 4 21.33 21.88 -20.21
C ALA A 4 20.94 20.74 -19.25
N SER A 5 21.42 20.77 -17.99
CA SER A 5 21.07 19.75 -16.99
C SER A 5 19.66 19.96 -16.44
N SER A 6 19.23 21.21 -16.20
CA SER A 6 17.87 21.50 -15.74
C SER A 6 16.81 21.14 -16.79
N SER A 7 17.07 21.44 -18.07
CA SER A 7 16.15 21.11 -19.17
C SER A 7 15.99 19.61 -19.42
N VAL A 8 17.06 18.82 -19.26
CA VAL A 8 16.99 17.34 -19.36
C VAL A 8 16.25 16.72 -18.17
N LEU A 9 16.47 17.24 -16.95
CA LEU A 9 15.75 16.78 -15.75
C LEU A 9 14.24 17.05 -15.89
N LYS A 10 13.88 18.26 -16.36
CA LYS A 10 12.50 18.69 -16.57
C LYS A 10 11.79 17.82 -17.60
N ALA A 11 12.39 17.60 -18.77
CA ALA A 11 11.82 16.74 -19.81
C ALA A 11 11.55 15.30 -19.33
N ARG A 12 12.41 14.75 -18.47
CA ARG A 12 12.21 13.42 -17.86
C ARG A 12 11.14 13.43 -16.78
N CYS A 13 11.09 14.47 -15.94
CA CYS A 13 10.07 14.65 -14.92
C CYS A 13 8.68 14.86 -15.52
N ASP A 14 8.56 15.57 -16.65
CA ASP A 14 7.27 15.84 -17.31
C ASP A 14 6.64 14.57 -17.88
N HIS A 15 7.41 13.79 -18.64
CA HIS A 15 6.93 12.52 -19.16
C HIS A 15 6.56 11.55 -18.03
N MET A 16 7.39 11.46 -17.00
CA MET A 16 7.12 10.60 -15.83
C MET A 16 5.93 11.07 -15.00
N SER A 17 5.70 12.38 -14.91
CA SER A 17 4.55 12.99 -14.21
C SER A 17 3.22 12.66 -14.90
N VAL A 18 3.17 12.65 -16.23
CA VAL A 18 1.97 12.25 -16.99
C VAL A 18 1.65 10.77 -16.77
N TRP A 19 2.63 9.88 -16.92
CA TRP A 19 2.44 8.46 -16.69
C TRP A 19 1.99 8.16 -15.26
N LEU A 20 2.63 8.79 -14.27
CA LEU A 20 2.28 8.59 -12.87
C LEU A 20 0.86 9.10 -12.55
N LYS A 21 0.40 10.19 -13.17
CA LYS A 21 -1.00 10.65 -13.05
C LYS A 21 -1.99 9.62 -13.56
N VAL A 22 -1.72 9.02 -14.72
CA VAL A 22 -2.57 7.97 -15.31
C VAL A 22 -2.62 6.76 -14.37
N VAL A 23 -1.47 6.32 -13.87
CA VAL A 23 -1.37 5.21 -12.90
C VAL A 23 -2.11 5.54 -11.61
N PHE A 24 -1.92 6.74 -11.06
CA PHE A 24 -2.59 7.20 -9.84
C PHE A 24 -4.12 7.17 -9.99
N TRP A 25 -4.65 7.81 -11.04
CA TRP A 25 -6.09 7.88 -11.25
C TRP A 25 -6.70 6.51 -11.60
N GLY A 26 -6.01 5.70 -12.41
CA GLY A 26 -6.44 4.34 -12.71
C GLY A 26 -6.50 3.47 -11.45
N TYR A 27 -5.48 3.56 -10.59
CA TYR A 27 -5.44 2.81 -9.34
C TYR A 27 -6.45 3.33 -8.30
N LEU A 28 -6.66 4.65 -8.22
CA LEU A 28 -7.70 5.25 -7.39
C LEU A 28 -9.09 4.79 -7.81
N LEU A 29 -9.39 4.79 -9.13
CA LEU A 29 -10.65 4.28 -9.66
C LEU A 29 -10.84 2.80 -9.35
N TYR A 30 -9.78 1.99 -9.47
CA TYR A 30 -9.80 0.58 -9.09
C TYR A 30 -10.14 0.38 -7.60
N VAL A 31 -9.53 1.15 -6.69
CA VAL A 31 -9.84 1.09 -5.25
C VAL A 31 -11.26 1.56 -4.97
N ALA A 32 -11.74 2.61 -5.64
CA ALA A 32 -13.12 3.09 -5.52
C ALA A 32 -14.14 2.05 -6.02
N ALA A 33 -13.85 1.38 -7.14
CA ALA A 33 -14.68 0.29 -7.66
C ALA A 33 -14.73 -0.90 -6.69
N MET A 34 -13.59 -1.27 -6.09
CA MET A 34 -13.52 -2.30 -5.05
C MET A 34 -14.35 -1.92 -3.81
N LEU A 35 -14.30 -0.67 -3.38
CA LEU A 35 -15.12 -0.17 -2.27
C LEU A 35 -16.61 -0.20 -2.63
N GLY A 36 -16.98 0.20 -3.85
CA GLY A 36 -18.36 0.09 -4.35
C GLY A 36 -18.86 -1.36 -4.38
N MET A 37 -18.03 -2.29 -4.84
CA MET A 37 -18.34 -3.72 -4.79
C MET A 37 -18.50 -4.22 -3.34
N TRP A 38 -17.64 -3.80 -2.42
CA TRP A 38 -17.76 -4.16 -1.01
C TRP A 38 -19.06 -3.63 -0.41
N ILE A 39 -19.44 -2.38 -0.67
CA ILE A 39 -20.72 -1.81 -0.21
C ILE A 39 -21.90 -2.61 -0.79
N TRP A 40 -21.86 -2.94 -2.09
CA TRP A 40 -22.90 -3.74 -2.73
C TRP A 40 -23.01 -5.15 -2.14
N MET A 41 -21.87 -5.79 -1.82
CA MET A 41 -21.83 -7.11 -1.17
C MET A 41 -22.43 -7.12 0.24
N LEU A 42 -22.46 -5.98 0.95
CA LEU A 42 -23.15 -5.89 2.25
C LEU A 42 -24.65 -6.19 2.13
N MET A 43 -25.26 -5.87 0.98
CA MET A 43 -26.68 -6.06 0.72
C MET A 43 -27.02 -7.49 0.26
N GLN A 44 -26.02 -8.33 0.02
CA GLN A 44 -26.20 -9.70 -0.47
C GLN A 44 -26.51 -10.67 0.68
N PRO A 45 -27.31 -11.72 0.44
CA PRO A 45 -27.67 -12.70 1.47
C PRO A 45 -26.44 -13.50 1.92
N GLU A 46 -26.47 -14.01 3.16
CA GLU A 46 -25.35 -14.80 3.71
C GLU A 46 -25.11 -16.08 2.91
N ALA A 47 -26.15 -16.67 2.32
CA ALA A 47 -26.06 -17.85 1.46
C ALA A 47 -25.17 -17.65 0.21
N SER A 48 -24.94 -16.40 -0.22
CA SER A 48 -24.02 -16.09 -1.32
C SER A 48 -22.54 -16.22 -0.95
N PHE A 49 -22.23 -16.37 0.34
CA PHE A 49 -20.86 -16.44 0.85
C PHE A 49 -20.56 -17.84 1.36
N THR A 50 -19.43 -18.39 0.97
CA THR A 50 -18.96 -19.69 1.46
C THR A 50 -17.51 -19.61 1.90
N ILE A 51 -17.19 -20.28 3.00
CA ILE A 51 -15.81 -20.47 3.48
C ILE A 51 -15.54 -21.96 3.48
N ASN A 52 -14.55 -22.37 2.70
CA ASN A 52 -14.10 -23.74 2.59
C ASN A 52 -12.72 -23.88 3.22
N LEU A 53 -12.57 -24.87 4.10
CA LEU A 53 -11.32 -25.19 4.77
C LEU A 53 -10.82 -26.53 4.23
N LEU A 54 -9.73 -26.50 3.46
CA LEU A 54 -9.17 -27.68 2.83
C LEU A 54 -7.93 -28.13 3.59
N LYS A 55 -7.94 -29.36 4.10
CA LYS A 55 -6.77 -29.96 4.75
C LYS A 55 -5.75 -30.37 3.68
N VAL A 56 -4.54 -29.81 3.76
CA VAL A 56 -3.42 -30.08 2.86
C VAL A 56 -2.19 -30.42 3.70
N GLY A 57 -1.86 -31.72 3.75
CA GLY A 57 -0.81 -32.27 4.62
C GLY A 57 -1.07 -31.93 6.09
N ASP A 58 -0.04 -31.46 6.79
CA ASP A 58 -0.11 -31.09 8.22
C ASP A 58 -0.77 -29.71 8.49
N GLY A 59 -1.54 -29.18 7.55
CA GLY A 59 -2.16 -27.87 7.71
C GLY A 59 -3.46 -27.72 6.94
N GLN A 60 -4.09 -26.57 7.12
CA GLN A 60 -5.38 -26.24 6.55
C GLN A 60 -5.28 -24.93 5.76
N ILE A 61 -5.84 -24.89 4.56
CA ILE A 61 -5.91 -23.68 3.73
C ILE A 61 -7.37 -23.26 3.65
N GLY A 62 -7.63 -21.99 3.92
CA GLY A 62 -8.97 -21.41 3.79
C GLY A 62 -9.17 -20.75 2.44
N TYR A 63 -10.36 -20.92 1.88
CA TYR A 63 -10.83 -20.23 0.69
C TYR A 63 -12.21 -19.65 0.94
N GLY A 64 -12.39 -18.37 0.65
CA GLY A 64 -13.68 -17.71 0.66
C GLY A 64 -14.19 -17.47 -0.74
N TYR A 65 -15.47 -17.72 -0.98
CA TYR A 65 -16.12 -17.47 -2.26
C TYR A 65 -17.34 -16.58 -2.08
N PHE A 66 -17.54 -15.68 -3.03
CA PHE A 66 -18.80 -14.99 -3.25
C PHE A 66 -19.41 -15.46 -4.58
N ASN A 67 -20.64 -15.99 -4.51
CA ASN A 67 -21.36 -16.60 -5.63
C ASN A 67 -20.50 -17.58 -6.44
N GLU A 68 -19.64 -18.36 -5.77
CA GLU A 68 -18.72 -19.36 -6.34
C GLU A 68 -17.65 -18.82 -7.33
N ALA A 69 -17.71 -17.54 -7.70
CA ALA A 69 -16.84 -16.94 -8.71
C ALA A 69 -15.68 -16.12 -8.10
N LEU A 70 -15.98 -15.24 -7.15
CA LEU A 70 -14.98 -14.35 -6.57
C LEU A 70 -14.31 -15.00 -5.38
N LYS A 71 -13.01 -15.26 -5.51
CA LYS A 71 -12.22 -16.01 -4.54
C LYS A 71 -11.32 -15.10 -3.70
N VAL A 72 -11.33 -15.34 -2.39
CA VAL A 72 -10.35 -14.82 -1.42
C VAL A 72 -9.56 -16.00 -0.87
N ASN A 73 -8.22 -15.89 -0.90
CA ASN A 73 -7.33 -16.91 -0.34
C ASN A 73 -6.89 -16.49 1.06
N PHE A 74 -6.92 -17.44 2.00
CA PHE A 74 -6.40 -17.25 3.34
C PHE A 74 -5.04 -17.93 3.48
N ALA A 75 -4.20 -17.40 4.36
CA ALA A 75 -2.91 -18.02 4.65
C ALA A 75 -3.11 -19.40 5.28
N ARG A 76 -2.11 -20.27 5.13
CA ARG A 76 -2.15 -21.61 5.72
C ARG A 76 -2.28 -21.49 7.25
N ASN A 77 -3.15 -22.29 7.85
CA ASN A 77 -3.43 -22.33 9.27
C ASN A 77 -3.93 -20.99 9.86
N SER A 78 -4.40 -20.05 9.04
CA SER A 78 -4.89 -18.76 9.55
C SER A 78 -6.34 -18.82 10.04
N LEU A 79 -7.17 -19.69 9.47
CA LEU A 79 -8.59 -19.79 9.84
C LEU A 79 -8.87 -21.00 10.74
N MET A 80 -9.67 -20.77 11.78
CA MET A 80 -10.24 -21.81 12.63
C MET A 80 -11.49 -22.44 11.99
N THR A 81 -11.92 -23.60 12.48
CA THR A 81 -13.11 -24.31 11.96
C THR A 81 -14.42 -23.55 12.21
N ASN A 82 -14.51 -22.79 13.30
CA ASN A 82 -15.64 -21.91 13.60
C ASN A 82 -15.84 -20.80 12.56
N ALA A 83 -14.84 -20.51 11.72
CA ALA A 83 -14.93 -19.55 10.63
C ALA A 83 -16.05 -19.90 9.63
N MET A 84 -16.32 -21.19 9.44
CA MET A 84 -17.36 -21.66 8.54
C MET A 84 -18.78 -21.27 9.00
N ASN A 85 -18.96 -20.92 10.28
CA ASN A 85 -20.27 -20.55 10.84
C ASN A 85 -20.66 -19.09 10.54
N SER A 86 -19.74 -18.27 10.01
CA SER A 86 -19.99 -16.85 9.73
C SER A 86 -19.29 -16.41 8.44
N PRO A 87 -19.59 -17.05 7.29
CA PRO A 87 -18.81 -16.91 6.07
C PRO A 87 -18.83 -15.49 5.50
N LYS A 88 -19.99 -14.82 5.54
CA LYS A 88 -20.14 -13.44 5.05
C LYS A 88 -19.24 -12.48 5.84
N LEU A 89 -19.26 -12.56 7.17
CA LEU A 89 -18.48 -11.69 8.04
C LEU A 89 -16.99 -11.83 7.75
N ILE A 90 -16.48 -13.05 7.65
CA ILE A 90 -15.04 -13.31 7.44
C ILE A 90 -14.59 -12.87 6.05
N TYR A 91 -15.39 -13.18 5.03
CA TYR A 91 -15.12 -12.74 3.66
C TYR A 91 -15.07 -11.20 3.58
N MET A 92 -16.07 -10.52 4.15
CA MET A 92 -16.17 -9.07 4.12
C MET A 92 -15.07 -8.37 4.93
N THR A 93 -14.67 -8.94 6.07
CA THR A 93 -13.53 -8.47 6.88
C THR A 93 -12.23 -8.56 6.09
N CYS A 94 -11.99 -9.67 5.38
CA CYS A 94 -10.79 -9.81 4.57
C CYS A 94 -10.79 -8.80 3.40
N LEU A 95 -11.94 -8.62 2.74
CA LEU A 95 -12.06 -7.71 1.61
C LEU A 95 -11.82 -6.24 2.02
N ILE A 96 -12.37 -5.78 3.16
CA ILE A 96 -12.14 -4.41 3.64
C ILE A 96 -10.68 -4.21 4.06
N CYS A 97 -10.04 -5.20 4.70
CA CYS A 97 -8.62 -5.14 5.03
C CYS A 97 -7.76 -5.03 3.76
N GLY A 98 -8.14 -5.75 2.69
CA GLY A 98 -7.50 -5.65 1.38
C GLY A 98 -7.69 -4.28 0.70
N ILE A 99 -8.81 -3.58 0.94
CA ILE A 99 -9.06 -2.21 0.45
C ILE A 99 -8.19 -1.22 1.22
N VAL A 100 -8.10 -1.34 2.56
CA VAL A 100 -7.23 -0.51 3.41
C VAL A 100 -5.77 -0.64 2.99
N GLN A 101 -5.31 -1.86 2.69
CA GLN A 101 -3.94 -2.05 2.19
C GLN A 101 -3.71 -1.28 0.87
N LYS A 102 -4.67 -1.35 -0.07
CA LYS A 102 -4.56 -0.68 -1.37
C LYS A 102 -4.64 0.84 -1.26
N SER A 103 -5.40 1.39 -0.31
CA SER A 103 -5.47 2.84 -0.11
C SER A 103 -4.13 3.44 0.36
N ILE A 104 -3.29 2.66 1.07
CA ILE A 104 -1.92 3.08 1.40
C ILE A 104 -1.08 3.26 0.13
N VAL A 105 -1.23 2.37 -0.86
CA VAL A 105 -0.55 2.51 -2.17
C VAL A 105 -1.02 3.76 -2.91
N VAL A 106 -2.32 4.10 -2.86
CA VAL A 106 -2.83 5.38 -3.39
C VAL A 106 -2.14 6.57 -2.70
N ALA A 107 -1.99 6.53 -1.36
CA ALA A 107 -1.31 7.58 -0.63
C ALA A 107 0.18 7.71 -1.00
N ILE A 108 0.87 6.59 -1.28
CA ILE A 108 2.25 6.60 -1.80
C ILE A 108 2.30 7.29 -3.16
N LEU A 109 1.46 6.85 -4.11
CA LEU A 109 1.41 7.42 -5.47
C LEU A 109 1.10 8.92 -5.45
N TRP A 110 0.20 9.35 -4.56
CA TRP A 110 -0.12 10.77 -4.35
C TRP A 110 1.09 11.59 -3.89
N ASN A 111 1.89 11.06 -2.96
CA ASN A 111 3.10 11.75 -2.50
C ASN A 111 4.13 11.87 -3.63
N VAL A 112 4.33 10.81 -4.42
CA VAL A 112 5.25 10.85 -5.58
C VAL A 112 4.77 11.87 -6.62
N GLN A 113 3.47 11.91 -6.92
CA GLN A 113 2.90 12.88 -7.85
C GLN A 113 3.07 14.32 -7.35
N ASN A 114 2.91 14.55 -6.05
CA ASN A 114 3.13 15.86 -5.45
C ASN A 114 4.58 16.31 -5.51
N ILE A 115 5.55 15.40 -5.38
CA ILE A 115 6.98 15.70 -5.58
C ILE A 115 7.22 16.13 -7.03
N LEU A 116 6.80 15.32 -8.01
CA LEU A 116 7.02 15.63 -9.44
C LEU A 116 6.37 16.96 -9.85
N ARG A 117 5.14 17.23 -9.38
CA ARG A 117 4.45 18.50 -9.66
C ARG A 117 5.18 19.72 -9.07
N LYS A 118 5.90 19.55 -7.96
CA LYS A 118 6.66 20.65 -7.33
C LYS A 118 8.00 20.87 -8.03
N ILE A 119 8.66 19.79 -8.44
CA ILE A 119 9.90 19.89 -9.23
C ILE A 119 9.65 20.65 -10.54
N ASP A 120 8.53 20.37 -11.22
CA ASP A 120 8.14 21.09 -12.45
C ASP A 120 7.89 22.59 -12.23
N LYS A 121 7.40 22.98 -11.04
CA LYS A 121 7.11 24.37 -10.68
C LYS A 121 8.33 25.17 -10.22
N GLU A 122 9.18 24.57 -9.40
CA GLU A 122 10.28 25.25 -8.68
C GLU A 122 11.65 25.00 -9.33
N ASP A 123 11.71 24.22 -10.42
CA ASP A 123 12.92 23.83 -11.17
C ASP A 123 14.06 23.20 -10.33
N SER A 124 13.80 22.83 -9.07
CA SER A 124 14.76 22.18 -8.16
C SER A 124 14.15 20.98 -7.42
N PRO A 125 14.86 19.83 -7.37
CA PRO A 125 14.47 18.70 -6.54
C PRO A 125 14.81 18.90 -5.05
N PHE A 126 15.77 19.76 -4.73
CA PHE A 126 16.32 19.97 -3.37
C PHE A 126 15.52 21.02 -2.62
N MET A 127 14.30 20.64 -2.24
CA MET A 127 13.43 21.45 -1.39
C MET A 127 13.14 20.69 -0.11
N SER A 128 13.19 21.36 1.04
CA SER A 128 12.88 20.77 2.36
C SER A 128 11.50 20.09 2.38
N ILE A 129 10.54 20.61 1.63
CA ILE A 129 9.20 20.05 1.46
C ILE A 129 9.22 18.73 0.69
N ASN A 130 10.07 18.61 -0.34
CA ASN A 130 10.22 17.37 -1.11
C ASN A 130 10.92 16.30 -0.26
N CYS A 131 11.91 16.67 0.54
CA CYS A 131 12.55 15.79 1.51
C CYS A 131 11.51 15.19 2.48
N LYS A 132 10.69 16.05 3.11
CA LYS A 132 9.59 15.59 3.98
C LYS A 132 8.62 14.66 3.27
N ALA A 133 8.34 14.87 1.98
CA ALA A 133 7.49 13.97 1.20
C ALA A 133 8.15 12.60 0.95
N ILE A 134 9.45 12.57 0.67
CA ILE A 134 10.23 11.31 0.53
C ILE A 134 10.22 10.54 1.86
N SER A 135 10.46 11.20 2.99
CA SER A 135 10.38 10.58 4.32
C SER A 135 9.00 9.96 4.58
N ARG A 136 7.92 10.68 4.24
CA ARG A 136 6.54 10.16 4.33
C ARG A 136 6.32 8.93 3.45
N ILE A 137 6.86 8.91 2.22
CA ILE A 137 6.78 7.73 1.35
C ILE A 137 7.45 6.54 2.03
N GLY A 138 8.65 6.72 2.60
CA GLY A 138 9.35 5.68 3.33
C GLY A 138 8.52 5.12 4.49
N ALA A 139 7.93 5.99 5.32
CA ALA A 139 7.04 5.59 6.40
C ALA A 139 5.79 4.83 5.88
N LEU A 140 5.16 5.30 4.80
CA LEU A 140 4.02 4.61 4.19
C LEU A 140 4.37 3.23 3.63
N VAL A 141 5.58 3.05 3.10
CA VAL A 141 6.07 1.74 2.63
C VAL A 141 6.22 0.76 3.80
N MET A 142 6.76 1.21 4.94
CA MET A 142 6.83 0.39 6.15
C MET A 142 5.44 -0.01 6.65
N VAL A 143 4.54 0.97 6.76
CA VAL A 143 3.15 0.76 7.20
C VAL A 143 2.44 -0.20 6.25
N HIS A 144 2.62 -0.07 4.94
CA HIS A 144 2.05 -0.99 3.96
C HIS A 144 2.50 -2.45 4.19
N GLY A 145 3.81 -2.68 4.44
CA GLY A 145 4.33 -4.02 4.74
C GLY A 145 3.74 -4.63 6.00
N LEU A 146 3.62 -3.83 7.06
CA LEU A 146 2.99 -4.25 8.32
C LEU A 146 1.50 -4.54 8.14
N VAL A 147 0.76 -3.62 7.51
CA VAL A 147 -0.68 -3.75 7.29
C VAL A 147 -0.99 -4.98 6.43
N ARG A 148 -0.22 -5.22 5.37
CA ARG A 148 -0.38 -6.40 4.50
C ARG A 148 -0.29 -7.71 5.29
N THR A 149 0.62 -7.78 6.26
CA THR A 149 0.92 -9.03 6.99
C THR A 149 -0.01 -9.19 8.20
N ALA A 150 -0.24 -8.11 8.95
CA ALA A 150 -0.86 -8.16 10.26
C ALA A 150 -2.36 -7.82 10.27
N LEU A 151 -2.84 -6.91 9.42
CA LEU A 151 -4.16 -6.31 9.61
C LEU A 151 -5.29 -7.35 9.59
N ALA A 152 -5.38 -8.15 8.52
CA ALA A 152 -6.45 -9.14 8.38
C ALA A 152 -6.39 -10.21 9.48
N THR A 153 -5.18 -10.72 9.78
CA THR A 153 -4.99 -11.76 10.80
C THR A 153 -5.34 -11.25 12.19
N THR A 154 -4.89 -10.05 12.57
CA THR A 154 -5.20 -9.43 13.86
C THR A 154 -6.69 -9.21 14.04
N VAL A 155 -7.38 -8.68 13.02
CA VAL A 155 -8.84 -8.48 13.10
C VAL A 155 -9.54 -9.82 13.28
N LEU A 156 -9.15 -10.86 12.54
CA LEU A 156 -9.75 -12.19 12.66
C LEU A 156 -9.44 -12.86 14.02
N ILE A 157 -8.28 -12.61 14.64
CA ILE A 157 -7.95 -13.09 16.00
C ILE A 157 -8.86 -12.43 17.02
N ILE A 158 -9.01 -11.09 16.95
CA ILE A 158 -9.89 -10.34 17.87
C ILE A 158 -11.33 -10.82 17.76
N MET A 159 -11.78 -11.18 16.56
CA MET A 159 -13.11 -11.75 16.33
C MET A 159 -13.23 -13.24 16.69
N GLY A 160 -12.13 -13.91 17.08
CA GLY A 160 -12.11 -15.31 17.48
C GLY A 160 -12.18 -16.32 16.33
N TYR A 161 -11.87 -15.92 15.10
CA TYR A 161 -11.93 -16.77 13.89
C TYR A 161 -10.55 -17.19 13.35
N SER A 162 -9.47 -16.72 13.97
CA SER A 162 -8.09 -16.99 13.57
C SER A 162 -7.22 -17.34 14.78
N ASN A 163 -6.37 -18.35 14.61
CA ASN A 163 -5.23 -18.66 15.48
C ASN A 163 -3.89 -18.44 14.74
N GLY A 164 -3.93 -17.75 13.59
CA GLY A 164 -2.74 -17.50 12.79
C GLY A 164 -1.77 -16.56 13.49
N GLU A 165 -0.49 -16.62 13.10
CA GLU A 165 0.52 -15.71 13.58
C GLU A 165 0.38 -14.33 12.92
N ILE A 166 0.36 -13.26 13.72
CA ILE A 166 0.16 -11.87 13.25
C ILE A 166 1.24 -11.43 12.26
N LEU A 167 2.48 -11.90 12.44
CA LEU A 167 3.62 -11.58 11.59
C LEU A 167 4.16 -12.84 10.91
N SER A 168 3.25 -13.64 10.33
CA SER A 168 3.66 -14.81 9.56
C SER A 168 4.45 -14.39 8.30
N GLY A 169 5.61 -15.01 8.08
CA GLY A 169 6.49 -14.76 6.94
C GLY A 169 7.44 -13.56 7.10
N THR A 170 8.14 -13.21 6.01
CA THR A 170 9.21 -12.18 6.01
C THR A 170 8.84 -10.93 5.19
N ASP A 171 7.65 -10.87 4.61
CA ASP A 171 7.21 -9.73 3.77
C ASP A 171 7.22 -8.40 4.54
N TRP A 172 6.87 -8.42 5.83
CA TRP A 172 6.90 -7.25 6.69
C TRP A 172 8.32 -6.71 6.90
N LEU A 173 9.33 -7.59 7.04
CA LEU A 173 10.74 -7.20 7.16
C LEU A 173 11.22 -6.49 5.90
N TRP A 174 10.87 -7.02 4.73
CA TRP A 174 11.19 -6.39 3.45
C TRP A 174 10.55 -5.00 3.32
N GLY A 175 9.31 -4.83 3.79
CA GLY A 175 8.67 -3.52 3.85
C GLY A 175 9.39 -2.53 4.76
N ILE A 176 9.85 -2.98 5.95
CA ILE A 176 10.63 -2.15 6.87
C ILE A 176 11.97 -1.74 6.23
N ILE A 177 12.71 -2.70 5.68
CA ILE A 177 14.01 -2.45 5.05
C ILE A 177 13.87 -1.45 3.89
N ALA A 178 12.91 -1.69 2.99
CA ALA A 178 12.67 -0.81 1.85
C ALA A 178 12.26 0.60 2.31
N GLY A 179 11.37 0.71 3.29
CA GLY A 179 10.99 2.01 3.86
C GLY A 179 12.16 2.74 4.52
N SER A 180 13.02 2.02 5.25
CA SER A 180 14.20 2.60 5.90
C SER A 180 15.18 3.18 4.89
N ILE A 181 15.42 2.48 3.79
CA ILE A 181 16.28 2.97 2.70
C ILE A 181 15.72 4.28 2.13
N VAL A 182 14.39 4.35 1.91
CA VAL A 182 13.74 5.58 1.40
C VAL A 182 13.86 6.73 2.40
N ILE A 183 13.76 6.47 3.71
CA ILE A 183 13.98 7.49 4.75
C ILE A 183 15.45 7.95 4.76
N CYS A 184 16.42 7.04 4.65
CA CYS A 184 17.83 7.41 4.53
C CYS A 184 18.08 8.31 3.31
N LEU A 185 17.45 8.00 2.17
CA LEU A 185 17.50 8.88 0.99
C LEU A 185 16.93 10.27 1.32
N SER A 186 15.82 10.37 2.06
CA SER A 186 15.30 11.67 2.49
C SER A 186 16.33 12.51 3.23
N TYR A 187 17.14 11.93 4.11
CA TYR A 187 18.19 12.66 4.83
C TYR A 187 19.34 13.10 3.93
N ILE A 188 19.69 12.29 2.93
CA ILE A 188 20.70 12.67 1.93
C ILE A 188 20.22 13.87 1.11
N PHE A 189 18.94 13.88 0.70
CA PHE A 189 18.35 15.02 -0.01
C PHE A 189 18.23 16.27 0.87
N GLU A 190 17.96 16.11 2.16
CA GLU A 190 17.92 17.21 3.12
C GLU A 190 19.31 17.84 3.31
N TYR A 191 20.36 17.02 3.43
CA TYR A 191 21.74 17.48 3.44
C TYR A 191 22.12 18.20 2.14
N GLY A 192 21.73 17.66 0.98
CA GLY A 192 21.93 18.32 -0.31
C GLY A 192 21.23 19.66 -0.43
N THR A 193 20.05 19.81 0.19
CA THR A 193 19.33 21.09 0.27
C THR A 193 20.11 22.12 1.09
N ALA A 194 20.67 21.71 2.25
CA ALA A 194 21.47 22.60 3.09
C ALA A 194 22.73 23.10 2.37
N LEU A 195 23.45 22.21 1.67
CA LEU A 195 24.62 22.58 0.87
C LEU A 195 24.28 23.57 -0.25
N GLN A 196 23.11 23.42 -0.88
CA GLN A 196 22.67 24.33 -1.92
C GLN A 196 22.38 25.73 -1.36
N THR A 197 21.72 25.81 -0.20
CA THR A 197 21.50 27.09 0.50
C THR A 197 22.81 27.77 0.88
N GLU A 198 23.78 27.03 1.44
CA GLU A 198 25.10 27.59 1.81
C GLU A 198 25.85 28.13 0.58
N SER A 199 25.77 27.43 -0.56
CA SER A 199 26.38 27.89 -1.81
C SER A 199 25.70 29.16 -2.36
N ASP A 200 24.38 29.26 -2.24
CA ASP A 200 23.62 30.42 -2.73
C ASP A 200 23.82 31.65 -1.82
N GLU A 201 24.09 31.46 -0.52
CA GLU A 201 24.38 32.55 0.43
C GLU A 201 25.83 33.05 0.39
N THR A 202 26.77 32.30 -0.19
CA THR A 202 28.19 32.64 -0.26
C THR A 202 28.64 33.28 -1.58
N LEU A 203 27.74 33.35 -2.57
CA LEU A 203 27.93 34.01 -3.88
C LEU A 203 27.30 35.42 -3.90
#